data_AF-A0A9D4TDE5-F1
#
_entry.id   AF-A0A9D4TDE5-F1
#
_cell.length_a   1.000
_cell.length_b   1.000
_cell.length_c   1.000
_cell.angle_alpha   90.00
_cell.angle_beta   90.00
_cell.angle_gamma   90.00
#
_symmetry.space_group_name_H-M   'P 1'
#
loop_
_entity.id
_entity.type
_entity.pdbx_description
1 polymer ?
#
loop_
_entity_poly.entity_id
_entity_poly.type
_entity_poly.pdbx_seq_one_letter_code
_entity_poly.pdbx_strand_id
1 'polypeptide(L)'
;MERAKNKRASRRAMNTKIINEVNQVLQSNQFELSGLRILHGCLRASNLELKALNNEVESLMTDDLAADDYEVVVQYDDAANSTLALLEHRIDVLKTSATPASSSPSASGAGSHETAPSGHGRLPQREFGARLPKLELLRLMGP
;
A
#
# COMPACT_ATOMS: atom_id res chain seq x y z
N MET A 1 24.39 25.57 -3.04
CA MET A 1 22.93 25.83 -2.96
C MET A 1 22.22 25.68 -4.32
N GLU A 2 22.57 26.46 -5.35
CA GLU A 2 21.84 26.47 -6.64
C GLU A 2 21.78 25.09 -7.33
N ARG A 3 22.92 24.37 -7.35
CA ARG A 3 22.99 22.99 -7.87
C ARG A 3 21.99 22.03 -7.18
N ALA A 4 21.88 22.12 -5.85
CA ALA A 4 20.97 21.26 -5.07
C ALA A 4 19.51 21.60 -5.38
N LYS A 5 19.17 22.90 -5.50
CA LYS A 5 17.84 23.37 -5.91
C LYS A 5 17.47 22.88 -7.32
N ASN A 6 18.39 22.94 -8.28
CA ASN A 6 18.17 22.45 -9.64
C ASN A 6 17.96 20.93 -9.68
N LYS A 7 18.76 20.18 -8.92
CA LYS A 7 18.61 18.72 -8.81
C LYS A 7 17.26 18.35 -8.16
N ARG A 8 16.85 19.08 -7.12
CA ARG A 8 15.54 18.93 -6.47
C ARG A 8 14.38 19.18 -7.43
N ALA A 9 14.45 20.24 -8.24
CA ALA A 9 13.45 20.53 -9.26
C ALA A 9 13.34 19.42 -10.31
N SER A 10 14.47 18.91 -10.79
CA SER A 10 14.52 17.77 -11.71
C SER A 10 13.89 16.50 -11.10
N ARG A 11 14.16 16.23 -9.82
CA ARG A 11 13.55 15.09 -9.12
C ARG A 11 12.04 15.24 -8.91
N ARG A 12 11.56 16.44 -8.57
CA ARG A 12 10.12 16.74 -8.52
C ARG A 12 9.46 16.44 -9.86
N ALA A 13 10.04 16.92 -10.97
CA ALA A 13 9.54 16.64 -12.31
C ALA A 13 9.49 15.13 -12.62
N MET A 14 10.51 14.37 -12.23
CA MET A 14 10.50 12.92 -12.40
C MET A 14 9.43 12.22 -11.55
N ASN A 15 9.25 12.61 -10.28
CA ASN A 15 8.16 12.09 -9.45
C ASN A 15 6.80 12.38 -10.07
N THR A 16 6.55 13.62 -10.52
CA THR A 16 5.31 13.99 -11.20
C THR A 16 5.06 13.14 -12.45
N LYS A 17 6.11 12.88 -13.25
CA LYS A 17 6.00 11.99 -14.41
C LYS A 17 5.60 10.57 -14.01
N ILE A 18 6.25 9.99 -13.00
CA ILE A 18 5.95 8.63 -12.53
C ILE A 18 4.53 8.57 -11.97
N ILE A 19 4.10 9.56 -11.18
CA ILE A 19 2.73 9.65 -10.64
C ILE A 19 1.70 9.71 -11.79
N ASN A 20 1.96 10.51 -12.82
CA ASN A 20 1.08 10.58 -13.99
C ASN A 20 1.01 9.24 -14.74
N GLU A 21 2.13 8.54 -14.87
CA GLU A 21 2.20 7.21 -15.48
C GLU A 21 1.40 6.20 -14.65
N VAL A 22 1.55 6.21 -13.32
CA VAL A 22 0.74 5.40 -12.40
C VAL A 22 -0.75 5.67 -12.59
N ASN A 23 -1.16 6.93 -12.64
CA ASN A 23 -2.56 7.30 -12.84
C ASN A 23 -3.10 6.79 -14.18
N GLN A 24 -2.34 6.91 -15.27
CA GLN A 24 -2.74 6.36 -16.57
C GLN A 24 -2.88 4.84 -16.55
N VAL A 25 -1.92 4.14 -15.94
CA VAL A 25 -1.95 2.67 -15.83
C VAL A 25 -3.16 2.22 -15.02
N LEU A 26 -3.46 2.91 -13.90
CA LEU A 26 -4.62 2.59 -13.06
C LEU A 26 -5.96 2.86 -13.77
N GLN A 27 -6.04 3.89 -14.62
CA GLN A 27 -7.23 4.20 -15.42
C GLN A 27 -7.46 3.22 -16.57
N SER A 28 -6.39 2.63 -17.10
CA SER A 28 -6.45 1.79 -18.31
C SER A 28 -7.05 0.39 -18.08
N ASN A 29 -7.36 0.00 -16.84
CA ASN A 29 -7.91 -1.31 -16.42
C ASN A 29 -7.13 -2.57 -16.84
N GLN A 30 -6.14 -2.47 -17.73
CA GLN A 30 -5.22 -3.51 -18.12
C GLN A 30 -3.83 -3.16 -17.61
N PHE A 31 -3.43 -3.75 -16.48
CA PHE A 31 -2.12 -3.52 -15.90
C PHE A 31 -1.56 -4.82 -15.36
N GLU A 32 -0.27 -5.04 -15.59
CA GLU A 32 0.45 -6.22 -15.12
C GLU A 32 1.03 -5.95 -13.73
N LEU A 33 1.00 -6.98 -12.88
CA LEU A 33 1.55 -6.91 -11.52
C LEU A 33 3.05 -6.57 -11.51
N SER A 34 3.80 -7.05 -12.49
CA SER A 34 5.22 -6.73 -12.67
C SER A 34 5.43 -5.23 -12.95
N GLY A 35 4.63 -4.65 -13.84
CA GLY A 35 4.65 -3.22 -14.17
C GLY A 35 4.33 -2.34 -12.97
N LEU A 36 3.31 -2.69 -12.18
CA LEU A 36 2.99 -1.94 -10.96
C LEU A 36 4.12 -1.97 -9.93
N ARG A 37 4.81 -3.12 -9.78
CA ARG A 37 5.96 -3.24 -8.87
C ARG A 37 7.15 -2.39 -9.34
N ILE A 38 7.39 -2.33 -10.65
CA ILE A 38 8.43 -1.48 -11.23
C ILE A 38 8.12 -0.01 -10.94
N LEU A 39 6.88 0.44 -11.20
CA LEU A 39 6.46 1.81 -10.92
C LEU A 39 6.58 2.15 -9.43
N HIS A 40 6.19 1.23 -8.54
CA HIS A 40 6.35 1.40 -7.10
C HIS A 40 7.82 1.57 -6.70
N GLY A 41 8.70 0.69 -7.19
CA GLY A 41 10.14 0.78 -6.93
C GLY A 41 10.76 2.08 -7.45
N CYS A 42 10.40 2.47 -8.67
CA CYS A 42 10.86 3.73 -9.30
C CYS A 42 10.42 4.95 -8.50
N LEU A 43 9.14 5.03 -8.12
CA LEU A 43 8.61 6.15 -7.34
C LEU A 43 9.26 6.19 -5.95
N ARG A 44 9.42 5.05 -5.29
CA ARG A 44 10.02 4.95 -3.96
C ARG A 44 11.48 5.42 -3.96
N ALA A 45 12.29 4.94 -4.91
CA ALA A 45 13.68 5.33 -5.03
C ALA A 45 13.83 6.83 -5.33
N SER A 46 13.05 7.33 -6.31
CA SER A 46 13.05 8.74 -6.69
C SER A 46 12.60 9.65 -5.54
N ASN A 47 11.59 9.24 -4.76
CA ASN A 47 11.11 9.99 -3.61
C ASN A 47 12.14 10.02 -2.46
N LEU A 48 12.85 8.92 -2.21
CA LEU A 48 13.90 8.88 -1.19
C LEU A 48 15.06 9.83 -1.53
N GLU A 49 15.45 9.89 -2.81
CA GLU A 49 16.43 10.88 -3.28
C GLU A 49 15.91 12.31 -3.15
N LEU A 50 14.63 12.55 -3.44
CA LEU A 50 14.02 13.88 -3.29
C LEU A 50 14.03 14.33 -1.83
N LYS A 51 13.72 13.45 -0.88
CA LYS A 51 13.81 13.73 0.56
C LYS A 51 15.22 14.08 1.01
N ALA A 52 16.23 13.36 0.52
CA ALA A 52 17.62 13.69 0.80
C ALA A 52 18.00 15.09 0.28
N LEU A 53 17.52 15.46 -0.91
CA LEU A 53 17.73 16.80 -1.49
C LEU A 53 16.95 17.89 -0.75
N ASN A 54 15.75 17.60 -0.24
CA ASN A 54 15.00 18.53 0.60
C ASN A 54 15.80 18.87 1.86
N ASN A 55 16.30 17.86 2.57
CA ASN A 55 17.12 18.05 3.77
C ASN A 55 18.43 18.81 3.47
N GLU A 56 19.09 18.51 2.34
CA GLU A 56 20.29 19.25 1.91
C GLU A 56 19.96 20.72 1.64
N VAL A 57 18.87 21.02 0.94
CA VAL A 57 18.49 22.40 0.64
C VAL A 57 18.06 23.14 1.90
N GLU A 58 17.27 22.52 2.78
CA GLU A 58 16.83 23.08 4.05
C GLU A 58 18.04 23.48 4.93
N SER A 59 19.07 22.63 5.02
CA SER A 59 20.31 22.92 5.76
C SER A 59 21.09 24.15 5.26
N LEU A 60 20.78 24.61 4.04
CA LEU A 60 21.41 25.76 3.40
C LEU A 60 20.51 27.01 3.38
N MET A 61 19.26 26.90 3.82
CA MET A 61 18.30 28.00 3.84
C MET A 61 18.32 28.76 5.17
N THR A 62 17.95 30.04 5.13
CA THR A 62 17.63 30.82 6.33
C THR A 62 16.18 30.57 6.73
N ASP A 63 15.85 30.75 8.01
CA ASP A 63 14.51 30.44 8.57
C ASP A 63 13.37 31.11 7.79
N ASP A 64 13.53 32.38 7.38
CA ASP A 64 12.52 33.12 6.60
C ASP A 64 12.24 32.51 5.22
N LEU A 65 13.23 31.86 4.59
CA LEU A 65 13.08 31.21 3.29
C LEU A 65 12.56 29.77 3.41
N ALA A 66 12.65 29.18 4.59
CA ALA A 66 12.24 27.80 4.85
C ALA A 66 10.71 27.68 4.95
N ALA A 67 10.02 28.69 5.49
CA ALA A 67 8.57 28.66 5.71
C ALA A 67 7.77 28.46 4.40
N ASP A 68 8.07 29.25 3.36
CA ASP A 68 7.38 29.15 2.06
C ASP A 68 7.74 27.85 1.31
N ASP A 69 8.95 27.33 1.51
CA ASP A 69 9.41 26.11 0.84
C ASP A 69 8.85 24.83 1.51
N TYR A 70 8.54 24.91 2.80
CA TYR A 70 8.01 23.80 3.59
C TYR A 70 6.69 23.28 3.03
N GLU A 71 5.75 24.17 2.70
CA GLU A 71 4.46 23.77 2.15
C GLU A 71 4.63 23.00 0.84
N VAL A 72 5.52 23.45 -0.04
CA VAL A 72 5.82 22.77 -1.30
C VAL A 72 6.41 21.39 -1.03
N VAL A 73 7.35 21.27 -0.10
CA VAL A 73 7.95 19.97 0.26
C VAL A 73 6.88 18.99 0.74
N VAL A 74 5.99 19.43 1.64
CA VAL A 74 4.90 18.60 2.19
C VAL A 74 3.97 18.13 1.07
N GLN A 75 3.55 19.01 0.17
CA GLN A 75 2.65 18.65 -0.93
C GLN A 75 3.23 17.53 -1.83
N TYR A 76 4.53 17.62 -2.16
CA TYR A 76 5.18 16.58 -2.97
C TYR A 76 5.35 15.26 -2.22
N ASP A 77 5.67 15.32 -0.93
CA ASP A 77 5.80 14.13 -0.08
C ASP A 77 4.46 13.41 0.07
N ASP A 78 3.37 14.15 0.34
CA ASP A 78 2.03 13.60 0.47
C ASP A 78 1.54 12.96 -0.83
N ALA A 79 1.74 13.64 -1.97
CA ALA A 79 1.37 13.10 -3.28
C ALA A 79 2.12 11.79 -3.58
N ALA A 80 3.43 11.74 -3.30
CA ALA A 80 4.23 10.54 -3.52
C ALA A 80 3.84 9.40 -2.57
N ASN A 81 3.62 9.69 -1.28
CA ASN A 81 3.23 8.69 -0.29
C ASN A 81 1.84 8.11 -0.58
N SER A 82 0.86 8.96 -0.94
CA SER A 82 -0.48 8.54 -1.36
C SER A 82 -0.42 7.61 -2.57
N THR A 83 0.38 7.98 -3.59
CA THR A 83 0.54 7.16 -4.80
C THR A 83 1.24 5.82 -4.50
N LEU A 84 2.25 5.80 -3.63
CA LEU A 84 2.91 4.58 -3.19
C LEU A 84 1.93 3.64 -2.46
N ALA A 85 1.13 4.17 -1.54
CA ALA A 85 0.12 3.39 -0.82
C ALA A 85 -0.94 2.82 -1.78
N LEU A 86 -1.37 3.60 -2.77
CA LEU A 86 -2.31 3.14 -3.80
C LEU A 86 -1.73 1.99 -4.65
N LEU A 87 -0.45 2.10 -5.04
CA LEU A 87 0.26 1.04 -5.75
C LEU A 87 0.39 -0.23 -4.92
N GLU A 88 0.76 -0.11 -3.65
CA GLU A 88 0.87 -1.26 -2.72
C GLU A 88 -0.47 -1.98 -2.60
N HIS A 89 -1.53 -1.23 -2.32
CA HIS A 89 -2.88 -1.75 -2.24
C HIS A 89 -3.27 -2.50 -3.54
N ARG A 90 -2.98 -1.91 -4.71
CA ARG A 90 -3.33 -2.54 -5.98
C ARG A 90 -2.53 -3.81 -6.26
N ILE A 91 -1.24 -3.80 -5.93
CA ILE A 91 -0.37 -4.98 -6.02
C ILE A 91 -0.93 -6.10 -5.13
N ASP A 92 -1.37 -5.79 -3.92
CA ASP A 92 -1.88 -6.78 -2.97
C ASP A 92 -3.24 -7.36 -3.40
N VAL A 93 -4.14 -6.53 -3.93
CA VAL A 93 -5.39 -7.01 -4.56
C VAL A 93 -5.07 -8.00 -5.70
N LEU A 94 -4.12 -7.68 -6.57
CA LEU A 94 -3.76 -8.58 -7.68
C LEU A 94 -3.13 -9.90 -7.20
N LYS A 95 -2.27 -9.86 -6.17
CA LYS A 95 -1.69 -11.09 -5.58
C LYS A 95 -2.78 -12.01 -5.06
N THR A 96 -3.76 -11.46 -4.34
CA THR A 96 -4.84 -12.25 -3.74
C THR A 96 -5.81 -12.79 -4.80
N SER A 97 -6.14 -12.02 -5.84
CA SER A 97 -7.00 -12.49 -6.94
C SER A 97 -6.36 -13.56 -7.84
N ALA A 98 -5.03 -13.61 -7.91
CA ALA A 98 -4.30 -14.61 -8.69
C ALA A 98 -4.20 -15.98 -8.00
N THR A 99 -4.66 -16.10 -6.75
CA THR A 99 -4.69 -17.37 -6.03
C THR A 99 -6.13 -17.90 -6.08
N PRO A 100 -6.51 -18.75 -7.06
CA PRO A 100 -7.75 -19.49 -6.90
C PRO A 100 -7.56 -20.37 -5.65
N ALA A 101 -8.52 -20.31 -4.72
CA ALA A 101 -8.63 -21.30 -3.66
C ALA A 101 -8.88 -22.66 -4.31
N SER A 102 -7.82 -23.32 -4.78
CA SER A 102 -7.85 -24.69 -5.25
C SER A 102 -7.85 -25.58 -4.02
N SER A 103 -9.04 -26.06 -3.67
CA SER A 103 -9.22 -27.15 -2.71
C SER A 103 -10.29 -28.08 -3.27
N SER A 104 -9.92 -28.77 -4.35
CA SER A 104 -10.49 -30.07 -4.67
C SER A 104 -9.35 -31.07 -4.75
N PRO A 105 -9.40 -32.13 -3.94
CA PRO A 105 -9.00 -33.43 -4.41
C PRO A 105 -10.24 -34.33 -4.47
N SER A 106 -10.71 -34.59 -5.69
CA SER A 106 -11.35 -35.87 -5.99
C SER A 106 -10.27 -36.94 -5.91
N ALA A 107 -10.46 -37.95 -5.07
CA ALA A 107 -9.81 -39.23 -5.22
C ALA A 107 -10.81 -40.33 -4.85
N SER A 108 -11.33 -40.97 -5.90
CA SER A 108 -12.07 -42.23 -5.83
C SER A 108 -11.22 -43.30 -5.17
N GLY A 109 -11.72 -43.87 -4.08
CA GLY A 109 -11.30 -45.16 -3.55
C GLY A 109 -12.52 -46.07 -3.49
N ALA A 110 -12.56 -47.08 -4.36
CA ALA A 110 -13.59 -48.10 -4.36
C ALA A 110 -13.42 -49.01 -3.13
N GLY A 111 -14.52 -49.28 -2.41
CA GLY A 111 -14.54 -50.21 -1.30
C GLY A 111 -15.80 -50.09 -0.44
N SER A 112 -16.87 -50.76 -0.88
CA SER A 112 -18.02 -51.34 -0.15
C SER A 112 -18.47 -50.72 1.19
N HIS A 113 -19.69 -50.18 1.26
CA HIS A 113 -20.83 -50.83 1.93
C HIS A 113 -22.12 -49.98 1.79
N GLU A 114 -23.25 -50.70 1.80
CA GLU A 114 -24.64 -50.32 1.58
C GLU A 114 -25.25 -49.18 2.43
N THR A 115 -26.40 -48.69 1.90
CA THR A 115 -27.53 -47.95 2.52
C THR A 115 -27.44 -46.42 2.70
N ALA A 116 -28.38 -45.73 2.02
CA ALA A 116 -28.84 -44.36 2.26
C ALA A 116 -30.26 -44.41 2.88
N PRO A 117 -30.96 -43.29 3.22
CA PRO A 117 -30.58 -41.87 3.17
C PRO A 117 -31.03 -41.02 4.40
N SER A 118 -30.80 -39.70 4.29
CA SER A 118 -31.40 -38.55 5.01
C SER A 118 -30.72 -37.98 6.26
N GLY A 119 -30.31 -36.72 6.14
CA GLY A 119 -30.54 -35.75 7.22
C GLY A 119 -29.37 -34.82 7.57
N HIS A 120 -29.34 -33.66 6.92
CA HIS A 120 -28.87 -32.36 7.43
C HIS A 120 -27.37 -32.12 7.62
N GLY A 121 -26.93 -31.01 7.00
CA GLY A 121 -25.54 -30.58 6.95
C GLY A 121 -25.01 -30.04 8.27
N ARG A 122 -23.68 -30.08 8.39
CA ARG A 122 -22.95 -29.34 9.41
C ARG A 122 -21.61 -28.90 8.84
N LEU A 123 -21.48 -27.59 8.62
CA LEU A 123 -20.24 -26.90 8.33
C LEU A 123 -19.23 -27.13 9.49
N PRO A 124 -17.92 -27.32 9.22
CA PRO A 124 -16.92 -27.27 10.28
C PRO A 124 -16.73 -25.80 10.71
N GLN A 125 -17.15 -25.51 11.94
CA GLN A 125 -17.01 -24.22 12.60
C GLN A 125 -15.52 -23.96 12.89
N ARG A 126 -14.92 -23.03 12.15
CA ARG A 126 -13.56 -22.52 12.38
C ARG A 126 -13.63 -21.50 13.52
N GLU A 127 -13.29 -21.93 14.73
CA GLU A 127 -13.25 -21.05 15.91
C GLU A 127 -12.07 -20.08 15.82
N PHE A 128 -12.29 -18.89 15.26
CA PHE A 128 -11.44 -17.73 15.54
C PHE A 128 -12.18 -16.81 16.51
N GLY A 129 -11.92 -17.00 17.80
CA GLY A 129 -12.46 -16.18 18.88
C GLY A 129 -11.36 -15.70 19.81
N ALA A 130 -10.47 -14.84 19.34
CA ALA A 130 -9.58 -14.12 20.24
C ALA A 130 -10.43 -13.13 21.07
N ARG A 131 -10.78 -13.51 22.30
CA ARG A 131 -11.43 -12.62 23.26
C ARG A 131 -10.44 -11.53 23.65
N LEU A 132 -10.71 -10.29 23.21
CA LEU A 132 -10.00 -9.13 23.71
C LEU A 132 -10.39 -8.87 25.18
N PRO A 133 -9.44 -8.49 26.05
CA PRO A 133 -9.74 -8.12 27.42
C PRO A 133 -10.64 -6.88 27.44
N LYS A 134 -11.65 -6.91 28.30
CA LYS A 134 -12.63 -5.83 28.47
C LYS A 134 -11.94 -4.68 29.21
N LEU A 135 -11.72 -3.55 28.54
CA LEU A 135 -11.23 -2.33 29.20
C LEU A 135 -12.40 -1.66 29.91
N GLU A 136 -12.33 -1.57 31.23
CA GLU A 136 -13.28 -0.78 32.01
C GLU A 136 -12.85 0.69 32.02
N LEU A 137 -13.75 1.57 31.57
CA LEU A 137 -13.56 3.01 31.67
C LEU A 137 -13.65 3.40 33.15
N LEU A 138 -12.50 3.73 33.74
CA LEU A 138 -12.45 4.38 35.05
C LEU A 138 -13.15 5.74 34.91
N ARG A 139 -14.37 5.87 35.44
CA ARG A 139 -14.98 7.18 35.67
C ARG A 139 -14.12 7.89 36.72
N LEU A 140 -13.27 8.80 36.26
CA LEU A 140 -12.71 9.84 37.11
C LEU A 140 -13.87 10.69 37.61
N MET A 141 -14.31 10.40 38.82
CA MET A 141 -15.23 11.23 39.59
C MET A 141 -14.53 11.65 40.88
N GLY A 142 -14.25 12.94 40.95
CA GLY A 142 -14.26 13.71 42.18
C GLY A 142 -12.97 14.50 42.45
N PRO A 143 -13.02 15.49 43.35
CA PRO A 143 -14.18 16.21 43.91
C PRO A 143 -14.48 17.54 43.21
#